data_AF-A0A9X4C6G8-F1
#
_entry.id   AF-A0A9X4C6G8-F1
#
_cell.length_a   1.000
_cell.length_b   1.000
_cell.length_c   1.000
_cell.angle_alpha   90.00
_cell.angle_beta   90.00
_cell.angle_gamma   90.00
#
_symmetry.space_group_name_H-M   'P 1'
#
loop_
_entity.id
_entity.type
_entity.pdbx_description
1 polymer ?
#
loop_
_entity_poly.entity_id
_entity_poly.type
_entity_poly.pdbx_seq_one_letter_code
_entity_poly.pdbx_strand_id
1 'polypeptide(L)'
;MAGTPSAYVLATVGMTIVSVLFFGVAGTLCAGFLFDIGYSIDPIGVGHKAAVISGVLTFVFVAAVSYRDYHYEPSAHNSNR
;
A
#
# COMPACT_ATOMS: atom_id res chain seq x y z
N MET A 1 -10.96 -19.41 2.60
CA MET A 1 -10.19 -18.66 1.58
C MET A 1 -9.21 -17.67 2.21
N ALA A 2 -9.32 -17.34 3.51
CA ALA A 2 -8.20 -16.78 4.27
C ALA A 2 -7.14 -17.88 4.50
N GLY A 3 -5.85 -17.51 4.49
CA GLY A 3 -4.72 -18.42 4.80
C GLY A 3 -4.00 -19.06 3.59
N THR A 4 -4.46 -18.89 2.34
CA THR A 4 -3.73 -19.42 1.17
C THR A 4 -2.72 -18.40 0.61
N PRO A 5 -1.53 -18.83 0.13
CA PRO A 5 -0.52 -17.93 -0.42
C PRO A 5 -1.06 -16.99 -1.52
N SER A 6 -1.99 -17.49 -2.34
CA SER A 6 -2.65 -16.71 -3.40
C SER A 6 -3.50 -15.55 -2.88
N ALA A 7 -4.14 -15.70 -1.72
CA ALA A 7 -4.97 -14.65 -1.11
C ALA A 7 -4.10 -13.51 -0.58
N TYR A 8 -2.96 -13.82 0.05
CA TYR A 8 -1.99 -12.83 0.50
C TYR A 8 -1.38 -12.05 -0.66
N VAL A 9 -1.05 -12.72 -1.77
CA VAL A 9 -0.55 -12.04 -2.98
C VAL A 9 -1.60 -11.10 -3.55
N LEU A 10 -2.85 -11.55 -3.66
CA LEU A 10 -3.94 -10.72 -4.18
C LEU A 10 -4.22 -9.51 -3.27
N ALA A 11 -4.20 -9.71 -1.95
CA ALA A 11 -4.35 -8.63 -0.97
C ALA A 11 -3.17 -7.65 -1.03
N THR A 12 -1.94 -8.13 -1.18
CA THR A 12 -0.73 -7.30 -1.32
C THR A 12 -0.82 -6.43 -2.56
N VAL A 13 -1.12 -7.04 -3.71
CA VAL A 13 -1.25 -6.30 -4.98
C VAL A 13 -2.41 -5.32 -4.93
N GLY A 14 -3.57 -5.75 -4.44
CA GLY A 14 -4.76 -4.90 -4.31
C GLY A 14 -4.52 -3.69 -3.42
N MET A 15 -3.98 -3.89 -2.21
CA MET A 15 -3.68 -2.81 -1.27
C MET A 15 -2.61 -1.86 -1.81
N THR A 16 -1.61 -2.40 -2.53
CA THR A 16 -0.58 -1.58 -3.16
C THR A 16 -1.18 -0.68 -4.23
N ILE A 17 -2.04 -1.20 -5.11
CA ILE A 17 -2.71 -0.39 -6.15
C ILE A 17 -3.58 0.69 -5.53
N VAL A 18 -4.40 0.34 -4.53
CA VAL A 18 -5.27 1.30 -3.83
C VAL A 18 -4.43 2.41 -3.18
N SER A 19 -3.32 2.06 -2.54
CA SER A 19 -2.41 3.01 -1.92
C SER A 19 -1.76 3.95 -2.93
N VAL A 20 -1.26 3.42 -4.05
CA VAL A 20 -0.65 4.23 -5.13
C VAL A 20 -1.66 5.26 -5.65
N LEU A 21 -2.90 4.85 -5.92
CA LEU A 21 -3.95 5.75 -6.40
C LEU A 21 -4.31 6.81 -5.36
N PHE A 22 -4.55 6.40 -4.11
CA PHE A 22 -4.97 7.31 -3.06
C PHE A 22 -3.91 8.37 -2.75
N PHE A 23 -2.66 7.95 -2.53
CA PHE A 23 -1.57 8.87 -2.22
C PHE A 23 -1.11 9.68 -3.44
N GLY A 24 -1.23 9.15 -4.65
CA GLY A 24 -1.01 9.92 -5.87
C GLY A 24 -1.99 11.08 -6.01
N VAL A 25 -3.29 10.81 -5.83
CA VAL A 25 -4.34 11.85 -5.87
C VAL A 25 -4.17 12.82 -4.71
N ALA A 26 -4.01 12.33 -3.48
CA ALA A 26 -3.84 13.18 -2.30
C ALA A 26 -2.58 14.07 -2.40
N GLY A 27 -1.46 13.52 -2.89
CA GLY A 27 -0.22 14.26 -3.12
C GLY A 27 -0.38 15.35 -4.18
N THR A 28 -1.09 15.04 -5.28
CA THR A 28 -1.40 16.01 -6.35
C THR A 28 -2.28 17.15 -5.82
N LEU A 29 -3.33 16.82 -5.06
CA LEU A 29 -4.23 17.82 -4.47
C LEU A 29 -3.51 18.71 -3.47
N CYS A 30 -2.71 18.14 -2.58
CA CYS A 30 -1.93 18.88 -1.59
C CYS A 30 -0.93 19.84 -2.26
N ALA A 31 -0.24 19.37 -3.30
CA ALA A 31 0.67 20.21 -4.07
C ALA A 31 -0.06 21.25 -4.92
N GLY A 32 -1.27 20.96 -5.38
CA GLY A 32 -2.16 21.93 -6.04
C GLY A 32 -2.50 23.10 -5.12
N PHE A 33 -2.87 22.83 -3.87
CA PHE A 33 -3.08 23.88 -2.88
C PHE A 33 -1.83 24.74 -2.63
N LEU A 34 -0.64 24.13 -2.59
CA LEU A 34 0.62 24.85 -2.44
C LEU A 34 0.94 25.71 -3.67
N PHE A 35 0.65 25.21 -4.87
CA PHE A 35 0.78 25.97 -6.11
C PHE A 35 -0.17 27.18 -6.14
N ASP A 36 -1.43 26.99 -5.73
CA ASP A 36 -2.45 28.05 -5.69
C ASP A 36 -2.10 29.19 -4.72
N ILE A 37 -1.41 28.90 -3.61
CA ILE A 37 -0.92 29.95 -2.68
C ILE A 37 0.40 30.60 -3.13
N GLY A 38 0.89 30.27 -4.34
CA GLY A 38 2.02 30.94 -4.99
C GLY A 38 3.37 30.23 -4.88
N TYR A 39 3.44 28.99 -4.36
CA TYR A 39 4.69 28.23 -4.41
C TYR A 39 4.96 27.69 -5.82
N SER A 40 6.20 27.79 -6.28
CA SER A 40 6.65 27.19 -7.54
C SER A 40 6.90 25.69 -7.35
N ILE A 41 5.82 24.92 -7.38
CA ILE A 41 5.82 23.45 -7.23
C ILE A 41 5.06 22.85 -8.41
N ASP A 42 5.51 21.72 -8.95
CA ASP A 42 4.77 20.92 -9.93
C ASP A 42 3.86 19.92 -9.22
N PRO A 43 2.52 20.12 -9.21
CA PRO A 43 1.60 19.27 -8.47
C PRO A 43 1.59 17.82 -8.97
N ILE A 44 1.73 17.62 -10.28
CA ILE A 44 1.69 16.30 -10.90
C ILE A 44 2.97 15.54 -10.54
N GLY A 45 4.13 16.21 -10.59
CA GLY A 45 5.41 15.65 -10.17
C GLY A 45 5.42 15.24 -8.69
N VAL A 46 4.81 16.03 -7.80
CA VAL A 46 4.67 15.68 -6.38
C VAL A 46 3.75 14.49 -6.20
N GLY A 47 2.60 14.48 -6.86
CA GLY A 47 1.66 13.35 -6.84
C GLY A 47 2.31 12.04 -7.30
N HIS A 48 3.06 12.07 -8.41
CA HIS A 48 3.78 10.90 -8.91
C HIS A 48 4.80 10.37 -7.89
N LYS A 49 5.61 11.25 -7.29
CA LYS A 49 6.59 10.85 -6.28
C LYS A 49 5.90 10.27 -5.04
N ALA A 50 4.82 10.89 -4.58
CA ALA A 50 4.03 10.41 -3.45
C ALA A 50 3.45 9.00 -3.72
N ALA A 51 2.89 8.77 -4.90
CA ALA A 51 2.38 7.47 -5.35
C ALA A 51 3.46 6.38 -5.37
N VAL A 52 4.66 6.70 -5.87
CA VAL A 52 5.77 5.73 -5.92
C VAL A 52 6.22 5.35 -4.50
N ILE A 53 6.43 6.36 -3.64
CA ILE A 53 6.88 6.13 -2.26
C ILE A 53 5.83 5.33 -1.48
N SER A 54 4.55 5.71 -1.57
CA SER A 54 3.47 5.00 -0.89
C SER A 54 3.32 3.56 -1.37
N GLY A 55 3.43 3.33 -2.68
CA GLY A 55 3.35 2.00 -3.28
C GLY A 55 4.44 1.08 -2.74
N VAL A 56 5.69 1.53 -2.73
CA VAL A 56 6.82 0.75 -2.19
C VAL A 56 6.62 0.45 -0.71
N LEU A 57 6.27 1.45 0.10
CA LEU A 57 6.06 1.25 1.54
C LEU A 57 4.89 0.31 1.84
N THR A 58 3.79 0.46 1.11
CA THR A 58 2.59 -0.38 1.29
C THR A 58 2.89 -1.82 0.89
N PHE A 59 3.57 -2.02 -0.24
CA PHE A 59 3.97 -3.35 -0.69
C PHE A 59 4.85 -4.05 0.35
N VAL A 60 5.88 -3.38 0.85
CA VAL A 60 6.79 -3.94 1.87
C VAL A 60 6.03 -4.22 3.17
N PHE A 61 5.16 -3.31 3.61
CA PHE A 61 4.37 -3.49 4.81
C PHE A 61 3.43 -4.70 4.71
N VAL A 62 2.65 -4.79 3.63
CA VAL A 62 1.69 -5.90 3.47
C VAL A 62 2.43 -7.22 3.24
N ALA A 63 3.56 -7.23 2.53
CA ALA A 63 4.41 -8.41 2.40
C ALA A 63 4.97 -8.86 3.76
N ALA A 64 5.44 -7.93 4.60
CA ALA A 64 5.94 -8.23 5.93
C ALA A 64 4.84 -8.77 6.86
N VAL A 65 3.64 -8.16 6.83
CA VAL A 65 2.48 -8.64 7.57
C VAL A 65 2.08 -10.04 7.09
N SER A 66 2.00 -10.26 5.78
CA SER A 66 1.66 -11.56 5.19
C SER A 66 2.68 -12.64 5.56
N TYR A 67 3.98 -12.31 5.53
CA TYR A 67 5.04 -13.23 5.94
C TYR A 67 4.95 -13.60 7.42
N ARG A 68 4.70 -12.61 8.28
CA ARG A 68 4.50 -12.85 9.71
C ARG A 68 3.27 -13.70 9.97
N ASP A 69 2.14 -13.37 9.36
CA ASP A 69 0.88 -14.09 9.53
C ASP A 69 1.04 -15.58 9.14
N TYR A 70 1.66 -15.84 7.99
CA TYR A 70 1.95 -17.21 7.52
C TYR A 70 2.89 -18.01 8.44
N HIS A 71 3.87 -17.35 9.09
CA HIS A 71 4.84 -18.02 9.97
C HIS A 71 4.45 -18.03 11.46
N TYR A 72 3.54 -17.15 11.90
CA TYR A 72 3.05 -17.03 13.28
C TYR A 72 1.68 -17.68 13.49
N GLU A 73 1.16 -18.47 12.54
CA GLU A 73 0.08 -19.43 12.78
C GLU A 73 0.65 -20.86 12.97
N PRO A 74 0.97 -21.31 14.21
CA PRO A 74 1.32 -22.72 14.46
C PRO A 74 0.10 -23.60 14.78
N SER A 75 -1.16 -23.15 14.60
CA SER A 75 -2.28 -23.80 15.29
C SER A 75 -3.64 -23.76 14.59
N ALA A 76 -3.70 -23.88 13.27
CA ALA A 76 -4.95 -24.28 12.59
C ALA A 76 -5.00 -25.78 12.23
N HIS A 77 -3.91 -26.53 12.45
CA HIS A 77 -3.82 -27.94 12.03
C HIS A 77 -4.04 -28.98 13.15
N ASN A 78 -4.43 -28.56 14.36
CA ASN A 78 -4.63 -29.47 15.49
C ASN A 78 -6.01 -29.36 16.18
N SER A 79 -6.95 -28.56 15.66
CA SER A 79 -8.31 -28.46 16.20
C SER A 79 -9.29 -29.47 15.59
N ASN A 80 -8.79 -30.59 15.06
CA ASN A 80 -9.62 -31.67 14.53
C ASN A 80 -9.01 -33.04 14.84
N ARG A 81 -8.55 -33.21 16.08
CA ARG A 81 -8.20 -34.53 16.63
C ARG A 81 -8.92 -34.74 17.95
#